data_AF-A0A2C6CHT2-F1
#
_entry.id   AF-A0A2C6CHT2-F1
#
_cell.length_a   1.000
_cell.length_b   1.000
_cell.length_c   1.000
_cell.angle_alpha   90.00
_cell.angle_beta   90.00
_cell.angle_gamma   90.00
#
_symmetry.space_group_name_H-M   'P 1'
#
loop_
_entity.id
_entity.type
_entity.pdbx_description
1 polymer ?
#
loop_
_entity_poly.entity_id
_entity_poly.type
_entity_poly.pdbx_seq_one_letter_code
_entity_poly.pdbx_strand_id
1 'polypeptide(L)'
;MKIACPKCNWEPDGKAYWVCSDCGTIWDTFSTAARCPSCKRQYKITACVPEAGGCHEASPHLDWYTDLDRLLEEELAKIRERVGAAV
;
A
#
# COMPACT_ATOMS: atom_id res chain seq x y z
N MET A 1 -8.20 -5.81 3.05
CA MET A 1 -6.85 -5.24 2.94
C MET A 1 -6.88 -3.94 3.69
N LYS A 2 -5.95 -3.73 4.60
CA LYS A 2 -5.79 -2.45 5.29
C LYS A 2 -4.43 -1.88 4.95
N ILE A 3 -4.32 -0.56 5.02
CA ILE A 3 -3.07 0.16 4.78
C ILE A 3 -2.72 0.89 6.06
N ALA A 4 -1.58 0.54 6.66
CA ALA A 4 -1.11 1.17 7.88
C ALA A 4 0.41 1.17 7.94
N CYS A 5 0.99 2.16 8.60
CA CYS A 5 2.43 2.19 8.84
C CYS A 5 2.82 0.95 9.68
N PRO A 6 3.75 0.10 9.23
CA PRO A 6 4.14 -1.11 9.97
C PRO A 6 4.93 -0.80 11.26
N LYS A 7 5.25 0.48 11.50
CA LYS A 7 6.01 0.93 12.67
C LYS A 7 5.15 1.58 13.74
N CYS A 8 4.13 2.35 13.35
CA CYS A 8 3.27 3.10 14.29
C CYS A 8 1.77 2.88 14.10
N ASN A 9 1.36 2.02 13.16
CA ASN A 9 -0.04 1.73 12.81
C ASN A 9 -0.85 2.92 12.31
N TRP A 10 -0.22 4.03 11.92
CA TRP A 10 -0.94 5.14 11.29
C TRP A 10 -1.59 4.71 9.97
N GLU A 11 -2.88 4.97 9.81
CA GLU A 11 -3.65 4.73 8.60
C GLU A 11 -3.63 6.00 7.71
N PRO A 12 -3.10 5.93 6.47
CA PRO A 12 -3.08 7.06 5.55
C PRO A 12 -4.50 7.58 5.24
N ASP A 13 -4.66 8.91 5.22
CA ASP A 13 -5.94 9.59 4.98
C ASP A 13 -6.24 9.86 3.49
N GLY A 14 -5.43 9.30 2.58
CA GLY A 14 -5.57 9.46 1.13
C GLY A 14 -5.07 10.79 0.57
N LYS A 15 -4.42 11.65 1.38
CA LYS A 15 -3.86 12.91 0.90
C LYS A 15 -2.48 12.75 0.25
N ALA A 16 -2.13 13.73 -0.58
CA ALA A 16 -0.87 13.77 -1.30
C ALA A 16 0.27 14.27 -0.40
N TYR A 17 0.97 13.35 0.25
CA TYR A 17 2.12 13.67 1.10
C TYR A 17 3.49 13.29 0.50
N TRP A 18 3.54 12.33 -0.42
CA TRP A 18 4.81 11.80 -0.93
C TRP A 18 5.23 12.52 -2.20
N VAL A 19 6.52 12.82 -2.30
CA VAL A 19 7.11 13.58 -3.42
C VAL A 19 8.04 12.68 -4.24
N CYS A 20 7.96 12.79 -5.56
CA CYS A 20 8.73 11.93 -6.45
C CYS A 20 10.10 12.56 -6.60
N SER A 21 11.16 11.82 -6.26
CA SER A 21 12.53 12.35 -6.37
C SER A 21 12.95 12.63 -7.82
N ASP A 22 12.28 12.04 -8.82
CA ASP A 22 12.69 12.14 -10.22
C ASP A 22 11.96 13.27 -10.97
N CYS A 23 10.69 13.52 -10.62
CA CYS A 23 9.85 14.50 -11.35
C CYS A 23 9.07 15.46 -10.43
N GLY A 24 9.26 15.39 -9.12
CA GLY A 24 8.65 16.32 -8.15
C GLY A 24 7.13 16.18 -7.96
N THR A 25 6.48 15.22 -8.62
CA THR A 25 5.03 14.98 -8.42
C THR A 25 4.76 14.66 -6.95
N ILE A 26 3.76 15.33 -6.37
CA ILE A 26 3.26 15.06 -5.02
C ILE A 26 1.98 14.23 -5.16
N TRP A 27 1.90 13.07 -4.50
CA TRP A 27 0.73 12.19 -4.62
C TRP A 27 0.53 11.32 -3.38
N ASP A 28 -0.66 10.71 -3.29
CA ASP A 28 -0.90 9.62 -2.37
C ASP A 28 -0.23 8.35 -2.93
N THR A 29 0.82 7.89 -2.27
CA THR A 29 1.58 6.72 -2.71
C THR A 29 0.70 5.46 -2.82
N PHE A 30 -0.34 5.34 -1.99
CA PHE A 30 -1.19 4.15 -1.93
C PHE A 30 -2.20 4.06 -3.08
N SER A 31 -2.63 5.18 -3.65
CA SER A 31 -3.49 5.25 -4.84
C SER A 31 -2.93 4.52 -6.07
N THR A 32 -1.62 4.26 -6.10
CA THR A 32 -0.89 3.71 -7.26
C THR A 32 0.09 2.62 -6.88
N ALA A 33 -0.02 2.06 -5.68
CA ALA A 33 0.94 1.08 -5.13
C ALA A 33 2.39 1.55 -5.28
N ALA A 34 2.66 2.79 -4.86
CA ALA A 34 3.93 3.49 -4.93
C ALA A 34 4.53 3.69 -6.33
N ARG A 35 3.68 3.68 -7.36
CA ARG A 35 4.09 4.03 -8.72
C ARG A 35 3.75 5.48 -9.02
N CYS A 36 4.76 6.31 -9.26
CA CYS A 36 4.54 7.72 -9.58
C CYS A 36 3.56 7.86 -10.76
N PRO A 37 2.45 8.61 -10.62
CA PRO A 37 1.44 8.72 -11.66
C PRO A 37 1.94 9.49 -12.89
N SER A 38 2.96 10.34 -12.73
CA SER A 38 3.57 11.11 -13.81
C SER A 38 4.65 10.29 -14.55
N CYS A 39 5.83 10.12 -13.95
CA CYS A 39 6.99 9.47 -14.61
C CYS A 39 7.01 7.94 -14.52
N LYS A 40 6.04 7.31 -13.85
CA LYS A 40 5.90 5.84 -13.72
C LYS A 40 6.99 5.12 -12.93
N ARG A 41 7.90 5.83 -12.25
CA ARG A 41 8.87 5.23 -11.33
C ARG A 41 8.17 4.45 -10.22
N GLN A 42 8.62 3.22 -9.98
CA GLN A 42 8.15 2.35 -8.91
C GLN A 42 9.04 2.51 -7.67
N TYR A 43 8.45 2.92 -6.56
CA TYR A 43 9.14 2.94 -5.28
C TYR A 43 8.93 1.62 -4.54
N LYS A 44 10.00 1.14 -3.89
CA LYS A 44 9.99 -0.07 -3.04
C LYS A 44 9.87 0.25 -1.56
N ILE A 45 10.14 1.49 -1.18
CA ILE A 45 10.17 1.99 0.20
C ILE A 45 9.16 3.13 0.30
N THR A 46 8.46 3.21 1.43
CA THR A 46 7.57 4.31 1.78
C THR A 46 7.91 4.81 3.17
N ALA A 47 8.06 6.12 3.30
CA ALA A 47 8.31 6.79 4.57
C ALA A 47 6.98 7.18 5.22
N CYS A 48 6.90 7.04 6.55
CA CYS A 48 5.80 7.58 7.32
C CYS A 48 5.91 9.11 7.37
N VAL A 49 4.82 9.80 7.09
CA VAL A 49 4.77 11.27 7.03
C VAL A 49 4.83 11.81 8.45
N PRO A 50 5.84 12.61 8.86
CA PRO A 50 5.97 13.10 10.23
C PRO A 50 4.76 13.89 10.70
N GLU A 51 4.23 14.77 9.85
CA GLU A 51 3.15 15.70 10.21
C GLU A 51 1.78 15.01 10.27
N ALA A 52 1.64 13.81 9.68
CA ALA A 52 0.39 13.07 9.65
C ALA A 52 0.44 11.76 10.46
N GLY A 53 1.47 10.93 10.25
CA GLY A 53 1.65 9.64 10.92
C GLY A 53 2.70 9.60 12.03
N GLY A 54 3.56 10.60 12.15
CA GLY A 54 4.32 10.89 13.38
C GLY A 54 5.63 10.14 13.60
N CYS A 55 5.88 8.99 12.98
CA CYS A 55 7.08 8.19 13.31
C CYS A 55 8.31 8.44 12.42
N HIS A 56 8.14 9.06 11.25
CA HIS A 56 9.20 9.33 10.25
C HIS A 56 9.97 8.10 9.71
N GLU A 57 9.69 6.90 10.22
CA GLU A 57 10.36 5.68 9.80
C GLU A 57 9.98 5.27 8.38
N ALA A 58 10.95 4.69 7.67
CA ALA A 58 10.76 4.11 6.36
C ALA A 58 10.64 2.59 6.44
N SER A 59 9.83 2.01 5.56
CA SER A 59 9.63 0.57 5.47
C SER A 59 9.35 0.15 4.03
N PRO A 60 9.55 -1.13 3.68
CA PRO A 60 9.08 -1.67 2.41
C PRO A 60 7.61 -1.30 2.17
N HIS A 61 7.29 -0.83 0.97
CA HIS A 61 5.94 -0.39 0.64
C HIS A 61 4.91 -1.53 0.79
N LEU A 62 5.32 -2.77 0.52
CA LEU A 62 4.48 -3.95 0.70
C LEU A 62 4.10 -4.20 2.17
N ASP A 63 4.97 -3.85 3.13
CA ASP A 63 4.72 -4.05 4.56
C ASP A 63 3.60 -3.15 5.09
N TRP A 64 3.21 -2.12 4.34
CA TRP A 64 2.07 -1.27 4.69
C TRP A 64 0.72 -1.96 4.48
N TYR A 65 0.68 -3.00 3.64
CA TYR A 65 -0.54 -3.73 3.32
C TYR A 65 -0.73 -4.88 4.29
N THR A 66 -1.64 -4.70 5.25
CA THR A 66 -1.96 -5.71 6.24
C THR A 66 -3.21 -6.52 5.82
N ASP A 67 -3.39 -7.67 6.46
CA ASP A 67 -4.45 -8.65 6.19
C ASP A 67 -4.41 -9.27 4.78
N LEU A 68 -3.26 -9.24 4.08
CA LEU A 68 -3.16 -9.84 2.74
C LEU A 68 -3.37 -11.36 2.77
N ASP A 69 -2.77 -12.06 3.74
CA ASP A 69 -2.88 -13.52 3.87
C ASP A 69 -4.34 -13.96 4.07
N ARG A 70 -5.06 -13.28 4.98
CA ARG A 70 -6.49 -13.55 5.23
C ARG A 70 -7.32 -13.38 3.96
N LEU A 71 -7.11 -12.30 3.20
CA LEU A 71 -7.86 -12.08 1.96
C LEU A 71 -7.52 -13.12 0.90
N LEU A 72 -6.25 -13.51 0.80
CA LEU A 72 -5.82 -14.54 -0.13
C LEU A 72 -6.51 -15.87 0.18
N GLU A 73 -6.58 -16.27 1.44
CA GLU A 73 -7.30 -17.46 1.90
C GLU A 73 -8.79 -17.39 1.55
N GLU A 74 -9.45 -16.26 1.82
CA GLU A 74 -10.86 -16.02 1.50
C GLU A 74 -11.12 -16.11 -0.02
N GLU A 75 -10.29 -15.47 -0.85
CA GLU A 75 -10.44 -15.51 -2.31
C GLU A 75 -10.14 -16.91 -2.88
N LEU A 76 -9.12 -17.61 -2.36
CA LEU A 76 -8.83 -18.99 -2.77
C LEU A 76 -9.98 -19.94 -2.44
N ALA A 77 -10.64 -19.78 -1.28
CA ALA A 77 -11.81 -20.58 -0.92
C ALA A 77 -12.96 -20.37 -1.91
N LYS A 78 -13.27 -19.12 -2.29
CA LYS A 78 -14.31 -18.79 -3.28
C LYS A 78 -14.00 -19.38 -4.66
N ILE A 79 -12.73 -19.33 -5.08
CA ILE A 79 -12.30 -19.91 -6.37
C ILE A 79 -12.49 -21.43 -6.34
N ARG A 80 -12.08 -22.10 -5.25
CA ARG A 80 -12.24 -23.55 -5.09
C ARG A 80 -13.70 -23.98 -5.12
N GLU A 81 -14.60 -23.24 -4.47
CA GLU A 81 -16.03 -23.49 -4.54
C GLU A 81 -16.57 -23.36 -5.97
N ARG A 82 -16.21 -22.29 -6.69
CA ARG A 82 -16.66 -22.07 -8.07
C ARG A 82 -16.14 -23.12 -9.05
N VAL A 83 -14.88 -23.51 -8.92
CA VAL A 83 -14.27 -24.55 -9.77
C VAL A 83 -14.80 -25.94 -9.39
N GLY A 84 -14.96 -26.22 -8.09
CA GLY A 84 -15.51 -27.47 -7.59
C GLY A 84 -17.00 -27.66 -7.89
N ALA A 85 -17.79 -26.59 -7.95
CA ALA A 85 -19.20 -26.63 -8.37
C ALA A 85 -19.39 -26.73 -9.90
N ALA A 86 -18.31 -26.61 -10.68
CA ALA A 86 -18.31 -26.74 -12.14
C ALA A 86 -17.89 -28.14 -12.63
N VAL A 87 -17.71 -29.10 -11.73
CA VAL A 87 -17.39 -30.52 -11.98
C VAL A 87 -18.53 -31.40 -11.47
#